data_AF-A0A654B9D8-F1
#
_entry.id   AF-A0A654B9D8-F1
#
_cell.length_a   1.000
_cell.length_b   1.000
_cell.length_c   1.000
_cell.angle_alpha   90.00
_cell.angle_beta   90.00
_cell.angle_gamma   90.00
#
_symmetry.space_group_name_H-M   'P 1'
#
loop_
_entity.id
_entity.type
_entity.pdbx_description
1 polymer ?
#
loop_
_entity_poly.entity_id
_entity_poly.type
_entity_poly.pdbx_seq_one_letter_code
_entity_poly.pdbx_strand_id
1 'polypeptide(L)'
;MRSILGSAAAALAVAAVPAAAAPTTVTVSGKVMSGIDAGGQFGAAGASLAGQAFSAIFTIEAATGSTLAETATSSYLAGMGAASPISAVLTIGSGSYRFTGSSNGFVRTTDAAGNGGTDSATFFVDDTDLSQKPNDNTLLSLGFDTLRNVLSQPGVGAVALSDLSMADNAKGVLKIANRDAAAGAFGAPTVADLSIDTIRTGMTSPVPEPATWAMMVAGFALAGVALRRRRVDARVRFA
;
A
#
# COMPACT_ATOMS: atom_id res chain seq x y z
N MET A 1 -37.91 23.14 54.26
CA MET A 1 -37.83 22.12 53.19
C MET A 1 -36.79 22.57 52.16
N ARG A 2 -35.59 21.99 52.16
CA ARG A 2 -34.54 22.28 51.17
C ARG A 2 -34.51 21.12 50.18
N SER A 3 -34.91 21.39 48.94
CA SER A 3 -34.96 20.41 47.85
C SER A 3 -33.54 20.07 47.38
N ILE A 4 -33.15 18.81 47.54
CA ILE A 4 -31.88 18.25 47.06
C ILE A 4 -32.12 17.79 45.62
N LEU A 5 -31.83 18.65 44.63
CA LEU A 5 -31.77 18.23 43.23
C LEU A 5 -30.42 17.56 42.96
N GLY A 6 -30.40 16.23 43.05
CA GLY A 6 -29.28 15.40 42.61
C GLY A 6 -29.18 15.43 41.08
N SER A 7 -28.11 16.01 40.55
CA SER A 7 -27.79 15.94 39.12
C SER A 7 -27.18 14.58 38.80
N ALA A 8 -27.95 13.71 38.15
CA ALA A 8 -27.44 12.45 37.60
C ALA A 8 -26.61 12.76 36.35
N ALA A 9 -25.28 12.71 36.47
CA ALA A 9 -24.38 12.72 35.34
C ALA A 9 -24.32 11.31 34.74
N ALA A 10 -25.07 11.07 33.67
CA ALA A 10 -24.93 9.84 32.89
C ALA A 10 -23.62 9.91 32.09
N ALA A 11 -22.63 9.10 32.49
CA ALA A 11 -21.41 8.93 31.73
C ALA A 11 -21.69 8.00 30.54
N LEU A 12 -21.76 8.55 29.32
CA LEU A 12 -21.72 7.74 28.10
C LEU A 12 -20.28 7.23 27.91
N ALA A 13 -20.06 5.94 28.11
CA ALA A 13 -18.85 5.27 27.67
C ALA A 13 -18.96 5.03 26.15
N VAL A 14 -18.33 5.90 25.36
CA VAL A 14 -18.17 5.66 23.92
C VAL A 14 -17.02 4.66 23.78
N ALA A 15 -17.34 3.43 23.37
CA ALA A 15 -16.31 2.45 23.06
C ALA A 15 -15.51 2.96 21.84
N ALA A 16 -14.22 3.25 22.04
CA ALA A 16 -13.33 3.60 20.95
C ALA A 16 -13.12 2.35 20.10
N VAL A 17 -13.61 2.37 18.86
CA VAL A 17 -13.22 1.36 17.87
C VAL A 17 -11.78 1.68 17.47
N PRO A 18 -10.86 0.70 17.46
CA PRO A 18 -9.50 0.93 16.98
C PRO A 18 -9.58 1.44 15.53
N ALA A 19 -8.84 2.51 15.22
CA ALA A 19 -8.74 3.02 13.88
C ALA A 19 -8.14 1.93 12.97
N ALA A 20 -8.77 1.66 11.84
CA ALA A 20 -8.21 0.76 10.85
C ALA A 20 -6.88 1.35 10.36
N ALA A 21 -5.84 0.53 10.26
CA ALA A 21 -4.55 0.97 9.74
C ALA A 21 -4.72 1.43 8.28
N ALA A 22 -4.24 2.63 7.96
CA ALA A 22 -4.28 3.13 6.59
C ALA A 22 -3.42 2.25 5.66
N PRO A 23 -3.83 2.03 4.40
CA PRO A 23 -3.01 1.32 3.43
C PRO A 23 -1.64 1.98 3.23
N THR A 24 -0.60 1.17 3.11
CA THR A 24 0.75 1.62 2.78
C THR A 24 0.91 1.67 1.27
N THR A 25 1.48 2.77 0.75
CA THR A 25 1.79 2.88 -0.68
C THR A 25 3.29 2.75 -0.90
N VAL A 26 3.69 1.99 -1.92
CA VAL A 26 5.08 1.86 -2.35
C VAL A 26 5.17 2.27 -3.81
N THR A 27 5.90 3.34 -4.07
CA THR A 27 6.16 3.82 -5.44
C THR A 27 7.53 3.33 -5.88
N VAL A 28 7.55 2.51 -6.91
CA VAL A 28 8.77 2.01 -7.57
C VAL A 28 8.88 2.69 -8.93
N SER A 29 10.04 3.26 -9.26
CA SER A 29 10.27 3.85 -10.57
C SER A 29 11.60 3.41 -11.16
N GLY A 30 11.68 3.50 -12.49
CA GLY A 30 12.89 3.17 -13.22
C GLY A 30 12.68 3.18 -14.73
N LYS A 31 13.39 2.30 -15.44
CA LYS A 31 13.31 2.17 -16.90
C LYS A 31 13.02 0.74 -17.33
N VAL A 32 12.36 0.61 -18.48
CA VAL A 32 12.19 -0.67 -19.17
C VAL A 32 13.50 -1.00 -19.90
N MET A 33 14.08 -2.17 -19.60
CA MET A 33 15.31 -2.66 -20.23
C MET A 33 15.01 -3.32 -21.58
N SER A 34 13.96 -4.13 -21.62
CA SER A 34 13.49 -4.86 -22.78
C SER A 34 11.97 -5.01 -22.68
N GLY A 35 11.27 -5.15 -23.80
CA GLY A 35 9.83 -5.43 -23.75
C GLY A 35 9.06 -5.01 -25.00
N ILE A 36 7.88 -5.61 -25.16
CA ILE A 36 6.94 -5.36 -26.25
C ILE A 36 5.54 -5.21 -25.65
N ASP A 37 4.84 -4.15 -26.07
CA ASP A 37 3.44 -3.90 -25.72
C ASP A 37 2.50 -4.57 -26.72
N ALA A 38 2.45 -5.90 -26.71
CA ALA A 38 1.69 -6.65 -27.70
C ALA A 38 0.19 -6.30 -27.70
N GLY A 39 -0.36 -5.95 -26.54
CA GLY A 39 -1.78 -5.64 -26.35
C GLY A 39 -2.14 -4.15 -26.46
N GLY A 40 -1.16 -3.25 -26.52
CA GLY A 40 -1.40 -1.81 -26.57
C GLY A 40 -1.83 -1.22 -25.22
N GLN A 41 -1.42 -1.82 -24.10
CA GLN A 41 -1.75 -1.31 -22.75
C GLN A 41 -1.02 0.00 -22.43
N PHE A 42 0.17 0.20 -23.00
CA PHE A 42 1.07 1.30 -22.70
C PHE A 42 1.29 2.24 -23.89
N GLY A 43 0.84 1.84 -25.09
CA GLY A 43 0.89 2.63 -26.31
C GLY A 43 0.25 1.91 -27.49
N ALA A 44 0.86 2.03 -28.68
CA ALA A 44 0.41 1.28 -29.85
C ALA A 44 0.74 -0.21 -29.70
N ALA A 45 -0.19 -1.09 -30.06
CA ALA A 45 0.04 -2.54 -30.03
C ALA A 45 1.27 -2.92 -30.87
N GLY A 46 2.14 -3.77 -30.29
CA GLY A 46 3.41 -4.19 -30.86
C GLY A 46 4.56 -3.19 -30.69
N ALA A 47 4.34 -2.04 -30.04
CA ALA A 47 5.40 -1.07 -29.80
C ALA A 47 6.46 -1.62 -28.84
N SER A 48 7.72 -1.23 -29.07
CA SER A 48 8.79 -1.51 -28.10
C SER A 48 8.63 -0.65 -26.86
N LEU A 49 8.80 -1.28 -25.70
CA LEU A 49 8.80 -0.59 -24.41
C LEU A 49 10.21 -0.19 -23.96
N ALA A 50 11.26 -0.69 -24.61
CA ALA A 50 12.65 -0.49 -24.20
C ALA A 50 13.02 1.00 -24.10
N GLY A 51 13.67 1.38 -23.00
CA GLY A 51 14.10 2.74 -22.70
C GLY A 51 13.02 3.65 -22.13
N GLN A 52 11.74 3.26 -22.15
CA GLN A 52 10.68 4.05 -21.54
C GLN A 52 10.81 4.06 -20.02
N ALA A 53 10.48 5.20 -19.40
CA ALA A 53 10.36 5.30 -17.96
C ALA A 53 9.09 4.56 -17.49
N PHE A 54 9.16 3.96 -16.31
CA PHE A 54 8.00 3.39 -15.64
C PHE A 54 7.84 3.90 -14.21
N SER A 55 6.60 3.84 -13.73
CA SER A 55 6.24 4.05 -12.33
C SER A 55 5.19 3.01 -11.92
N ALA A 56 5.47 2.22 -10.90
CA ALA A 56 4.56 1.28 -10.30
C ALA A 56 4.18 1.74 -8.89
N ILE A 57 2.89 1.89 -8.62
CA ILE A 57 2.37 2.22 -7.29
C ILE A 57 1.70 0.97 -6.74
N PHE A 58 2.31 0.34 -5.74
CA PHE A 58 1.69 -0.73 -4.96
C PHE A 58 0.89 -0.14 -3.81
N THR A 59 -0.32 -0.64 -3.62
CA THR A 59 -1.14 -0.37 -2.45
C THR A 59 -1.22 -1.63 -1.62
N ILE A 60 -0.75 -1.57 -0.39
CA ILE A 60 -0.61 -2.70 0.51
C ILE A 60 -1.55 -2.52 1.70
N GLU A 61 -2.52 -3.42 1.80
CA GLU A 61 -3.52 -3.47 2.86
C GLU A 61 -3.19 -4.65 3.79
N ALA A 62 -2.43 -4.36 4.85
CA ALA A 62 -1.99 -5.39 5.78
C ALA A 62 -3.15 -6.13 6.48
N ALA A 63 -4.34 -5.53 6.50
CA ALA A 63 -5.53 -6.10 7.13
C ALA A 63 -6.19 -7.23 6.32
N THR A 64 -5.97 -7.30 5.00
CA THR A 64 -6.61 -8.33 4.14
C THR A 64 -5.76 -9.60 4.00
N GLY A 65 -4.44 -9.48 4.14
CA GLY A 65 -3.50 -10.60 4.01
C GLY A 65 -3.26 -11.39 5.30
N SER A 66 -2.44 -12.44 5.17
CA SER A 66 -1.91 -13.23 6.28
C SER A 66 -0.40 -13.05 6.37
N THR A 67 0.06 -12.79 7.59
CA THR A 67 1.49 -12.80 7.90
C THR A 67 1.98 -14.24 8.00
N LEU A 68 2.78 -14.68 7.03
CA LEU A 68 3.27 -16.06 6.95
C LEU A 68 4.58 -16.29 7.71
N ALA A 69 5.42 -15.25 7.80
CA ALA A 69 6.67 -15.30 8.55
C ALA A 69 7.03 -13.90 9.06
N GLU A 70 7.30 -13.80 10.37
CA GLU A 70 7.93 -12.64 11.00
C GLU A 70 9.07 -13.15 11.86
N THR A 71 10.28 -12.80 11.45
CA THR A 71 11.50 -13.01 12.23
C THR A 71 12.14 -11.66 12.49
N ALA A 72 13.20 -11.63 13.30
CA ALA A 72 13.98 -10.40 13.51
C ALA A 72 14.56 -9.81 12.20
N THR A 73 14.64 -10.61 11.14
CA THR A 73 15.29 -10.24 9.87
C THR A 73 14.38 -10.40 8.65
N SER A 74 13.13 -10.85 8.81
CA SER A 74 12.26 -11.10 7.65
C SER A 74 10.80 -10.88 8.01
N SER A 75 10.08 -10.25 7.08
CA SER A 75 8.62 -10.09 7.11
C SER A 75 8.05 -10.63 5.81
N TYR A 76 6.94 -11.38 5.90
CA TYR A 76 6.26 -11.96 4.75
C TYR A 76 4.75 -11.88 4.91
N LEU A 77 4.14 -10.99 4.13
CA LEU A 77 2.70 -10.76 4.06
C LEU A 77 2.18 -11.29 2.72
N ALA A 78 1.24 -12.22 2.74
CA ALA A 78 0.72 -12.84 1.52
C ALA A 78 -0.78 -13.15 1.61
N GLY A 79 -1.42 -13.31 0.46
CA GLY A 79 -2.80 -13.73 0.37
C GLY A 79 -3.25 -13.98 -1.06
N MET A 80 -4.45 -14.53 -1.21
CA MET A 80 -5.03 -14.92 -2.50
C MET A 80 -6.47 -14.42 -2.60
N GLY A 81 -6.94 -14.16 -3.82
CA GLY A 81 -8.31 -13.70 -4.02
C GLY A 81 -8.63 -12.40 -3.28
N ALA A 82 -9.78 -12.38 -2.61
CA ALA A 82 -10.21 -11.25 -1.79
C ALA A 82 -9.32 -11.01 -0.55
N ALA A 83 -8.48 -11.99 -0.18
CA ALA A 83 -7.51 -11.85 0.91
C ALA A 83 -6.12 -11.39 0.41
N SER A 84 -5.98 -11.03 -0.87
CA SER A 84 -4.71 -10.49 -1.37
C SER A 84 -4.40 -9.15 -0.68
N PRO A 85 -3.21 -9.00 -0.06
CA PRO A 85 -2.82 -7.78 0.64
C PRO A 85 -2.33 -6.68 -0.29
N ILE A 86 -2.21 -6.92 -1.60
CA ILE A 86 -1.50 -6.02 -2.50
C ILE A 86 -2.22 -5.88 -3.84
N SER A 87 -2.30 -4.64 -4.29
CA SER A 87 -2.69 -4.26 -5.66
C SER A 87 -1.65 -3.30 -6.23
N ALA A 88 -1.63 -3.11 -7.55
CA ALA A 88 -0.69 -2.18 -8.17
C ALA A 88 -1.30 -1.41 -9.35
N VAL A 89 -0.74 -0.24 -9.63
CA VAL A 89 -0.92 0.46 -10.90
C VAL A 89 0.46 0.67 -11.52
N LEU A 90 0.69 0.05 -12.67
CA LEU A 90 1.92 0.24 -13.45
C LEU A 90 1.66 1.24 -14.56
N THR A 91 2.52 2.23 -14.69
CA THR A 91 2.52 3.21 -15.78
C THR A 91 3.83 3.08 -16.54
N ILE A 92 3.76 2.95 -17.87
CA ILE A 92 4.91 2.98 -18.78
C ILE A 92 4.57 3.97 -19.89
N GLY A 93 5.43 4.96 -20.10
CA GLY A 93 5.14 6.04 -21.04
C GLY A 93 3.85 6.78 -20.66
N SER A 94 2.85 6.75 -21.55
CA SER A 94 1.55 7.41 -21.34
C SER A 94 0.42 6.47 -20.90
N GLY A 95 0.63 5.15 -20.93
CA GLY A 95 -0.41 4.19 -20.57
C GLY A 95 -0.23 3.62 -19.16
N SER A 96 -1.34 3.09 -18.61
CA SER A 96 -1.37 2.50 -17.28
C SER A 96 -2.15 1.19 -17.29
N TYR A 97 -1.68 0.23 -16.52
CA TYR A 97 -2.35 -1.04 -16.27
C TYR A 97 -2.54 -1.24 -14.76
N ARG A 98 -3.75 -1.67 -14.37
CA ARG A 98 -4.09 -1.92 -12.97
C ARG A 98 -4.07 -3.43 -12.69
N PHE A 99 -3.29 -3.80 -11.68
CA PHE A 99 -3.29 -5.12 -11.07
C PHE A 99 -4.14 -5.10 -9.81
N THR A 100 -5.13 -5.99 -9.73
CA THR A 100 -6.01 -6.08 -8.55
C THR A 100 -5.47 -7.02 -7.46
N GLY A 101 -4.57 -7.92 -7.81
CA GLY A 101 -4.12 -9.02 -6.95
C GLY A 101 -5.17 -10.11 -6.80
N SER A 102 -6.07 -10.28 -7.78
CA SER A 102 -7.24 -11.17 -7.64
C SER A 102 -6.89 -12.66 -7.58
N SER A 103 -5.67 -13.04 -7.97
CA SER A 103 -5.20 -14.42 -7.90
C SER A 103 -4.32 -14.63 -6.68
N ASN A 104 -3.22 -13.88 -6.62
CA ASN A 104 -2.20 -13.99 -5.58
C ASN A 104 -1.50 -12.64 -5.42
N GLY A 105 -1.07 -12.34 -4.20
CA GLY A 105 -0.31 -11.15 -3.93
C GLY A 105 0.52 -11.29 -2.66
N PHE A 106 1.75 -10.80 -2.71
CA PHE A 106 2.59 -10.79 -1.52
C PHE A 106 3.61 -9.65 -1.50
N VAL A 107 4.06 -9.37 -0.28
CA VAL A 107 5.19 -8.50 0.02
C VAL A 107 6.14 -9.26 0.93
N ARG A 108 7.40 -9.33 0.54
CA ARG A 108 8.45 -9.92 1.35
C ARG A 108 9.57 -8.92 1.53
N THR A 109 10.06 -8.76 2.75
CA THR A 109 11.26 -7.98 3.05
C THR A 109 12.20 -8.82 3.90
N THR A 110 13.49 -8.71 3.64
CA THR A 110 14.55 -9.33 4.45
C THR A 110 15.61 -8.27 4.75
N ASP A 111 15.94 -8.09 6.03
CA ASP A 111 17.01 -7.23 6.54
C ASP A 111 18.07 -8.16 7.14
N ALA A 112 19.10 -8.45 6.35
CA ALA A 112 20.15 -9.40 6.74
C ALA A 112 21.56 -8.97 6.35
N ALA A 113 21.75 -7.84 5.64
CA ALA A 113 23.07 -7.33 5.27
C ALA A 113 23.96 -7.06 6.49
N GLY A 114 23.38 -6.69 7.64
CA GLY A 114 24.09 -6.53 8.92
C GLY A 114 24.52 -7.84 9.60
N ASN A 115 24.04 -8.99 9.13
CA ASN A 115 24.23 -10.31 9.75
C ASN A 115 24.90 -11.32 8.80
N GLY A 116 25.57 -10.84 7.75
CA GLY A 116 26.23 -11.69 6.73
C GLY A 116 25.30 -12.23 5.65
N GLY A 117 24.07 -11.74 5.56
CA GLY A 117 23.11 -12.00 4.48
C GLY A 117 22.96 -10.82 3.53
N THR A 118 21.79 -10.71 2.89
CA THR A 118 21.45 -9.59 2.00
C THR A 118 20.15 -8.92 2.43
N ASP A 119 20.03 -7.63 2.11
CA ASP A 119 18.77 -6.93 2.22
C ASP A 119 17.98 -7.10 0.92
N SER A 120 16.70 -7.43 1.03
CA SER A 120 15.83 -7.57 -0.12
C SER A 120 14.42 -7.10 0.17
N ALA A 121 13.74 -6.61 -0.88
CA ALA A 121 12.30 -6.47 -0.88
C ALA A 121 11.74 -7.01 -2.19
N THR A 122 10.58 -7.67 -2.11
CA THR A 122 9.85 -8.17 -3.27
C THR A 122 8.38 -7.82 -3.14
N PHE A 123 7.84 -7.24 -4.20
CA PHE A 123 6.43 -6.93 -4.39
C PHE A 123 5.93 -7.77 -5.54
N PHE A 124 4.90 -8.57 -5.30
CA PHE A 124 4.31 -9.46 -6.29
C PHE A 124 2.80 -9.32 -6.29
N VAL A 125 2.24 -9.12 -7.48
CA VAL A 125 0.79 -9.06 -7.69
C VAL A 125 0.44 -9.85 -8.95
N ASP A 126 -0.60 -10.66 -8.86
CA ASP A 126 -1.03 -11.59 -9.90
C ASP A 126 -2.55 -11.59 -10.02
N ASP A 127 -3.03 -11.38 -11.26
CA ASP A 127 -4.43 -11.38 -11.67
C ASP A 127 -4.78 -12.59 -12.56
N THR A 128 -3.94 -13.63 -12.57
CA THR A 128 -4.18 -14.86 -13.36
C THR A 128 -5.55 -15.47 -13.02
N ASP A 129 -6.43 -15.55 -14.03
CA ASP A 129 -7.69 -16.27 -13.92
C ASP A 129 -7.45 -17.77 -14.08
N LEU A 130 -7.32 -18.47 -12.94
CA LEU A 130 -7.06 -19.91 -12.90
C LEU A 130 -8.21 -20.77 -13.45
N SER A 131 -9.40 -20.19 -13.70
CA SER A 131 -10.54 -20.90 -14.28
C SER A 131 -10.41 -21.10 -15.80
N GLN A 132 -9.57 -20.31 -16.46
CA GLN A 132 -9.37 -20.35 -17.90
C GLN A 132 -8.28 -21.33 -18.28
N LYS A 133 -8.47 -22.13 -19.34
CA LYS A 133 -7.47 -23.08 -19.85
C LYS A 133 -7.09 -22.77 -21.31
N PRO A 134 -5.78 -22.73 -21.65
CA PRO A 134 -4.64 -22.77 -20.73
C PRO A 134 -4.61 -21.54 -19.83
N ASN A 135 -4.13 -21.67 -18.60
CA ASN A 135 -3.95 -20.51 -17.73
C ASN A 135 -2.82 -19.66 -18.34
N ASP A 136 -3.05 -18.37 -18.53
CA ASP A 136 -1.98 -17.43 -18.88
C ASP A 136 -1.90 -16.33 -17.83
N ASN A 137 -0.68 -15.98 -17.48
CA ASN A 137 -0.43 -15.22 -16.27
C ASN A 137 -0.37 -13.72 -16.56
N THR A 138 -1.12 -12.96 -15.77
CA THR A 138 -1.01 -11.50 -15.70
C THR A 138 -0.40 -11.14 -14.35
N LEU A 139 0.90 -10.85 -14.34
CA LEU A 139 1.66 -10.61 -13.12
C LEU A 139 2.60 -9.41 -13.26
N LEU A 140 2.89 -8.82 -12.12
CA LEU A 140 3.95 -7.83 -11.92
C LEU A 140 4.75 -8.25 -10.70
N SER A 141 6.06 -8.41 -10.90
CA SER A 141 7.01 -8.70 -9.82
C SER A 141 8.15 -7.70 -9.86
N LEU A 142 8.35 -6.94 -8.78
CA LEU A 142 9.45 -6.01 -8.63
C LEU A 142 10.21 -6.32 -7.34
N GLY A 143 11.52 -6.20 -7.36
CA GLY A 143 12.32 -6.33 -6.15
C GLY A 143 13.77 -5.97 -6.31
N PHE A 144 14.49 -6.01 -5.20
CA PHE A 144 15.94 -5.85 -5.18
C PHE A 144 16.54 -6.86 -4.20
N ASP A 145 17.85 -7.07 -4.35
CA ASP A 145 18.64 -7.90 -3.45
C ASP A 145 20.05 -7.32 -3.42
N THR A 146 20.45 -6.77 -2.27
CA THR A 146 21.71 -6.02 -2.13
C THR A 146 22.48 -6.45 -0.90
N LEU A 147 23.81 -6.41 -1.03
CA LEU A 147 24.74 -6.55 0.10
C LEU A 147 24.85 -5.26 0.93
N ARG A 148 24.30 -4.13 0.42
CA ARG A 148 24.23 -2.89 1.18
C ARG A 148 23.22 -3.06 2.31
N ASN A 149 23.55 -2.57 3.50
CA ASN A 149 22.58 -2.44 4.59
C ASN A 149 21.70 -1.20 4.32
N VAL A 150 20.56 -1.45 3.70
CA VAL A 150 19.62 -0.42 3.22
C VAL A 150 18.30 -0.45 3.97
N LEU A 151 17.96 -1.56 4.62
CA LEU A 151 16.79 -1.67 5.49
C LEU A 151 17.20 -1.47 6.95
N SER A 152 16.42 -0.72 7.72
CA SER A 152 16.68 -0.53 9.15
C SER A 152 15.93 -1.52 10.05
N GLN A 153 14.97 -2.24 9.47
CA GLN A 153 14.17 -3.29 10.09
C GLN A 153 13.39 -4.05 8.99
N PRO A 154 13.01 -5.32 9.18
CA PRO A 154 12.04 -5.97 8.31
C PRO A 154 10.67 -5.30 8.43
N GLY A 155 9.94 -5.25 7.32
CA GLY A 155 8.55 -4.77 7.28
C GLY A 155 8.26 -3.84 6.10
N VAL A 156 7.01 -3.88 5.65
CA VAL A 156 6.55 -3.11 4.48
C VAL A 156 6.71 -1.60 4.65
N GLY A 157 6.53 -1.08 5.86
CA GLY A 157 6.67 0.35 6.17
C GLY A 157 8.13 0.85 6.17
N ALA A 158 9.11 -0.04 6.19
CA ALA A 158 10.52 0.30 6.32
C ALA A 158 11.26 0.43 4.97
N VAL A 159 10.59 0.18 3.84
CA VAL A 159 11.22 0.15 2.51
C VAL A 159 11.27 1.55 1.86
N ALA A 160 12.11 2.45 2.37
CA ALA A 160 12.34 3.77 1.78
C ALA A 160 13.76 3.90 1.22
N LEU A 161 13.94 3.58 -0.06
CA LEU A 161 15.26 3.49 -0.71
C LEU A 161 15.39 4.43 -1.92
N SER A 162 16.44 5.24 -1.92
CA SER A 162 16.89 5.98 -3.11
C SER A 162 18.18 5.39 -3.66
N ASP A 163 18.49 5.75 -4.90
CA ASP A 163 19.79 5.47 -5.52
C ASP A 163 20.11 3.97 -5.57
N LEU A 164 19.10 3.17 -5.95
CA LEU A 164 19.30 1.78 -6.32
C LEU A 164 19.97 1.74 -7.70
N SER A 165 20.86 0.78 -7.86
CA SER A 165 21.63 0.59 -9.08
C SER A 165 21.57 -0.86 -9.52
N MET A 166 22.12 -1.15 -10.71
CA MET A 166 22.27 -2.53 -11.16
C MET A 166 23.12 -3.40 -10.21
N ALA A 167 23.97 -2.78 -9.37
CA ALA A 167 24.76 -3.49 -8.35
C ALA A 167 23.89 -4.02 -7.19
N ASP A 168 22.69 -3.47 -7.02
CA ASP A 168 21.70 -3.88 -6.00
C ASP A 168 20.71 -4.92 -6.52
N ASN A 169 20.98 -5.50 -7.71
CA ASN A 169 20.11 -6.44 -8.40
C ASN A 169 18.63 -5.96 -8.46
N ALA A 170 18.43 -4.64 -8.54
CA ALA A 170 17.12 -4.01 -8.49
C ALA A 170 16.40 -4.17 -9.84
N LYS A 171 15.55 -5.20 -9.94
CA LYS A 171 14.96 -5.68 -11.19
C LYS A 171 13.49 -5.98 -11.04
N GLY A 172 12.79 -6.04 -12.17
CA GLY A 172 11.41 -6.45 -12.21
C GLY A 172 11.05 -7.15 -13.51
N VAL A 173 9.93 -7.87 -13.46
CA VAL A 173 9.34 -8.55 -14.61
C VAL A 173 7.85 -8.20 -14.66
N LEU A 174 7.42 -7.85 -15.87
CA LEU A 174 6.03 -7.63 -16.24
C LEU A 174 5.59 -8.71 -17.23
N LYS A 175 4.42 -9.29 -17.00
CA LYS A 175 3.69 -10.06 -18.00
C LYS A 175 2.20 -9.73 -17.91
N ILE A 176 1.57 -9.35 -19.02
CA ILE A 176 0.12 -9.19 -19.13
C ILE A 176 -0.37 -10.14 -20.22
N ALA A 177 -1.20 -11.10 -19.84
CA ALA A 177 -1.86 -11.98 -20.78
C ALA A 177 -2.95 -11.20 -21.53
N ASN A 178 -2.91 -11.26 -22.86
CA ASN A 178 -3.87 -10.56 -23.71
C ASN A 178 -4.93 -11.55 -24.16
N ARG A 179 -6.03 -11.66 -23.43
CA ARG A 179 -7.13 -12.54 -23.82
C ARG A 179 -8.15 -11.80 -24.66
N ASP A 180 -8.49 -12.36 -25.81
CA ASP A 180 -9.70 -12.00 -26.54
C ASP A 180 -10.91 -12.53 -25.78
N ALA A 181 -11.70 -11.65 -25.20
CA ALA A 181 -12.91 -12.02 -24.46
C ALA A 181 -13.97 -12.71 -25.34
N ALA A 182 -14.01 -12.40 -26.64
CA ALA A 182 -14.99 -12.96 -27.58
C ALA A 182 -14.57 -14.34 -28.08
N ALA A 183 -13.31 -14.50 -28.49
CA ALA A 183 -12.81 -15.79 -28.99
C ALA A 183 -12.35 -16.74 -27.87
N GLY A 184 -12.12 -16.21 -26.67
CA GLY A 184 -11.51 -16.92 -25.56
C GLY A 184 -10.05 -17.33 -25.79
N ALA A 185 -9.45 -16.88 -26.88
CA ALA A 185 -8.08 -17.15 -27.28
C ALA A 185 -7.10 -16.14 -26.65
N PHE A 186 -5.89 -16.60 -26.37
CA PHE A 186 -4.80 -15.73 -25.94
C PHE A 186 -4.05 -15.18 -27.16
N GLY A 187 -3.95 -13.86 -27.24
CA GLY A 187 -3.03 -13.16 -28.12
C GLY A 187 -1.60 -13.16 -27.56
N ALA A 188 -0.68 -12.54 -28.30
CA ALA A 188 0.68 -12.35 -27.82
C ALA A 188 0.68 -11.52 -26.53
N PRO A 189 1.40 -11.93 -25.46
CA PRO A 189 1.40 -11.22 -24.19
C PRO A 189 2.25 -9.95 -24.25
N THR A 190 1.90 -8.98 -23.43
CA THR A 190 2.76 -7.82 -23.16
C THR A 190 3.78 -8.22 -22.12
N VAL A 191 5.07 -8.07 -22.42
CA VAL A 191 6.19 -8.48 -21.55
C VAL A 191 7.20 -7.35 -21.44
N ALA A 192 7.79 -7.18 -20.26
CA ALA A 192 8.89 -6.25 -20.05
C ALA A 192 9.83 -6.66 -18.92
N ASP A 193 11.13 -6.45 -19.14
CA ASP A 193 12.15 -6.48 -18.09
C ASP A 193 12.37 -5.05 -17.59
N LEU A 194 12.38 -4.87 -16.27
CA LEU A 194 12.40 -3.57 -15.62
C LEU A 194 13.70 -3.41 -14.82
N SER A 195 14.33 -2.25 -14.93
CA SER A 195 15.43 -1.82 -14.05
C SER A 195 14.88 -0.80 -13.07
N ILE A 196 15.06 -1.03 -11.78
CA ILE A 196 14.53 -0.17 -10.72
C ILE A 196 15.61 0.84 -10.30
N ASP A 197 15.23 2.12 -10.27
CA ASP A 197 16.10 3.21 -9.83
C ASP A 197 15.75 3.66 -8.41
N THR A 198 14.46 3.74 -8.07
CA THR A 198 14.01 4.20 -6.74
C THR A 198 12.82 3.42 -6.20
N ILE A 199 12.74 3.29 -4.87
CA ILE A 199 11.61 2.71 -4.13
C ILE A 199 11.25 3.64 -2.98
N ARG A 200 10.09 4.27 -3.03
CA ARG A 200 9.62 5.20 -2.00
C ARG A 200 8.40 4.65 -1.30
N THR A 201 8.45 4.48 0.02
CA THR A 201 7.26 4.28 0.84
C THR A 201 6.59 5.61 1.11
N GLY A 202 5.29 5.66 0.86
CA GLY A 202 4.39 6.72 1.28
C GLY A 202 3.40 6.14 2.26
N MET A 203 3.40 6.63 3.49
CA MET A 203 2.21 6.53 4.32
C MET A 203 1.25 7.59 3.84
N THR A 204 0.09 7.18 3.33
CA THR A 204 -1.00 8.14 3.19
C THR A 204 -1.29 8.65 4.60
N SER A 205 -1.04 9.93 4.85
CA SER A 205 -1.36 10.50 6.15
C SER A 205 -2.84 10.24 6.38
N PRO A 206 -3.23 9.58 7.49
CA PRO A 206 -4.63 9.27 7.74
C PRO A 206 -5.40 10.57 7.67
N VAL A 207 -6.26 10.71 6.64
CA VAL A 207 -7.20 11.82 6.61
C VAL A 207 -8.12 11.58 7.81
N PRO A 208 -8.25 12.53 8.76
CA PRO A 208 -9.06 12.28 9.95
C PRO A 208 -10.46 11.87 9.50
N GLU A 209 -10.91 10.71 9.96
CA GLU A 209 -12.22 10.19 9.58
C GLU A 209 -13.31 11.18 10.02
N PRO A 210 -14.48 11.25 9.34
CA PRO A 210 -15.57 12.12 9.76
C PRO A 210 -15.96 11.97 11.25
N ALA A 211 -15.78 10.77 11.81
CA ALA A 211 -15.95 10.50 13.24
C ALA A 211 -14.90 11.21 14.12
N THR A 212 -13.64 11.27 13.69
CA THR A 212 -12.58 12.03 14.37
C THR A 212 -12.90 13.53 14.38
N TRP A 213 -13.35 14.07 13.25
CA TRP A 213 -13.84 15.46 13.19
C TRP A 213 -15.00 15.69 14.16
N ALA A 214 -15.98 14.79 14.15
CA ALA A 214 -17.13 14.88 15.05
C ALA A 214 -16.71 14.82 16.53
N MET A 215 -15.78 13.94 16.90
CA MET A 215 -15.22 13.86 18.25
C MET A 215 -14.47 15.13 18.65
N MET A 216 -13.65 15.69 17.76
CA MET A 216 -12.97 16.97 18.02
C MET A 216 -13.98 18.10 18.23
N VAL A 217 -14.97 18.22 17.34
CA VAL A 217 -16.04 19.23 17.44
C VAL A 217 -16.86 19.03 18.72
N ALA A 218 -17.23 17.80 19.06
CA ALA A 218 -17.94 17.49 20.29
C ALA A 218 -17.10 17.81 21.53
N GLY A 219 -15.80 17.48 21.52
CA GLY A 219 -14.87 17.83 22.58
C GLY A 219 -14.76 19.33 22.80
N PHE A 220 -14.64 20.11 21.71
CA PHE A 220 -14.64 21.57 21.78
C PHE A 220 -15.98 22.14 22.26
N ALA A 221 -17.11 21.57 21.83
CA ALA A 221 -18.43 21.97 22.32
C ALA A 221 -18.58 21.72 23.82
N LEU A 222 -18.18 20.55 24.32
CA LEU A 222 -18.20 20.22 25.75
C LEU A 222 -17.28 21.14 26.57
N ALA A 223 -16.07 21.39 26.09
CA ALA A 223 -15.13 22.34 26.71
C ALA A 223 -15.74 23.75 26.79
N GLY A 224 -16.38 24.21 25.70
CA GLY A 224 -17.09 25.49 25.66
C GLY A 224 -18.23 25.57 26.66
N VAL A 225 -19.06 24.52 26.76
CA VAL A 225 -20.15 24.44 27.75
C VAL A 225 -19.61 24.47 29.18
N ALA A 226 -18.53 23.72 29.46
CA ALA A 226 -17.90 23.71 30.78
C ALA A 226 -17.36 25.09 31.19
N LEU A 227 -16.72 25.81 30.26
CA LEU A 227 -16.24 27.17 30.49
C LEU A 227 -17.39 28.16 30.71
N ARG A 228 -18.51 28.02 29.98
CA ARG A 228 -19.70 28.87 30.16
C ARG A 228 -20.35 28.70 31.52
N ARG A 229 -20.39 27.47 32.07
CA ARG A 229 -20.97 27.21 33.40
C ARG A 229 -20.18 27.85 34.55
N ARG A 230 -18.88 28.12 34.39
CA ARG A 230 -18.04 28.71 35.45
C ARG A 230 -18.24 30.22 35.65
N ARG A 231 -18.88 30.94 34.73
CA ARG A 231 -18.99 32.42 34.78
C ARG A 231 -20.19 32.96 35.59
N VAL A 232 -20.88 32.16 36.39
CA VAL A 232 -22.19 32.55 36.96
C VAL A 232 -22.14 33.25 38.32
N ASP A 233 -21.01 33.33 39.03
CA ASP A 233 -20.96 33.98 40.36
C ASP A 233 -19.89 35.08 40.51
N ALA A 234 -19.91 36.07 39.61
CA ALA A 234 -19.25 37.35 39.88
C ALA A 234 -20.17 38.24 40.74
N ARG A 235 -20.26 37.97 42.04
CA ARG A 235 -20.93 38.87 42.99
C ARG A 235 -20.00 40.03 43.33
N VAL A 236 -20.23 41.19 42.70
CA VAL A 236 -19.62 42.45 43.10
C VAL A 236 -20.35 42.94 44.36
N ARG A 237 -19.63 43.03 45.48
CA ARG A 237 -20.13 43.60 46.74
C ARG A 237 -19.54 45.00 46.88
N PHE A 238 -20.40 46.02 46.87
CA PHE A 238 -19.99 47.38 47.20
C PHE A 238 -20.09 47.58 48.72
N ALA A 239 -19.07 48.24 49.29
CA ALA A 239 -18.98 48.61 50.69
C ALA A 239 -19.53 50.02 50.92
#